data_AF-A0A9W9Z3A2-F1
#
_entry.id   AF-A0A9W9Z3A2-F1
#
_cell.length_a   1.000
_cell.length_b   1.000
_cell.length_c   1.000
_cell.angle_alpha   90.00
_cell.angle_beta   90.00
_cell.angle_gamma   90.00
#
_symmetry.space_group_name_H-M   'P 1'
#
loop_
_entity.id
_entity.type
_entity.pdbx_description
1 polymer ?
#
loop_
_entity_poly.entity_id
_entity_poly.type
_entity_poly.pdbx_seq_one_letter_code
_entity_poly.pdbx_strand_id
1 'polypeptide(L)'
;MLYSVVQNSQKDRFRTDPHSDEFQDQETILTPSGRRLLASGWWGLVRHPNYLGDIIMAFAWTIPCGFANPIPFFYPVYLTILLVHRELRDEANSRRKYGASWDEYCRRVPYRILPKIF
;
A
#
# COMPACT_ATOMS: atom_id res chain seq x y z
N MET A 1 -0.33 -12.20 -7.09
CA MET A 1 -1.76 -12.44 -6.82
C MET A 1 -2.09 -12.53 -5.33
N LEU A 2 -1.51 -13.45 -4.54
CA LEU A 2 -1.92 -13.65 -3.14
C LEU A 2 -1.73 -12.42 -2.23
N TYR A 3 -0.58 -11.74 -2.26
CA TYR A 3 -0.32 -10.61 -1.35
C TYR A 3 -1.24 -9.40 -1.59
N SER A 4 -1.43 -8.99 -2.85
CA SER A 4 -2.34 -7.88 -3.21
C SER A 4 -3.79 -8.21 -2.87
N VAL A 5 -4.22 -9.46 -3.06
CA VAL A 5 -5.56 -9.94 -2.67
C VAL A 5 -5.73 -9.92 -1.15
N VAL A 6 -4.78 -10.47 -0.39
CA VAL A 6 -4.85 -10.53 1.08
C VAL A 6 -4.97 -9.14 1.69
N GLN A 7 -4.18 -8.18 1.19
CA GLN A 7 -4.21 -6.82 1.71
C GLN A 7 -5.48 -6.05 1.29
N ASN A 8 -5.97 -6.24 0.06
CA ASN A 8 -7.27 -5.70 -0.34
C ASN A 8 -8.42 -6.31 0.47
N SER A 9 -8.39 -7.62 0.72
CA SER A 9 -9.36 -8.30 1.58
C SER A 9 -9.29 -7.79 3.02
N GLN A 10 -8.10 -7.55 3.58
CA GLN A 10 -7.96 -6.96 4.91
C GLN A 10 -8.58 -5.55 4.97
N LYS A 11 -8.30 -4.72 3.97
CA LYS A 11 -8.89 -3.36 3.87
C LYS A 11 -10.41 -3.40 3.70
N ASP A 12 -10.93 -4.39 2.97
CA ASP A 12 -12.36 -4.58 2.77
C ASP A 12 -13.05 -5.06 4.06
N ARG A 13 -12.45 -6.04 4.75
CA ARG A 13 -12.91 -6.49 6.08
C ARG A 13 -12.92 -5.34 7.09
N PHE A 14 -11.86 -4.54 7.15
CA PHE A 14 -11.79 -3.36 8.04
C PHE A 14 -12.83 -2.29 7.72
N ARG A 15 -13.21 -2.13 6.44
CA ARG A 15 -14.28 -1.19 6.04
C ARG A 15 -15.67 -1.70 6.40
N THR A 16 -15.85 -3.02 6.41
CA THR A 16 -17.12 -3.69 6.67
C THR A 16 -17.39 -3.78 8.16
N ASP A 17 -16.38 -4.20 8.94
CA ASP A 17 -16.45 -4.27 10.40
C ASP A 17 -15.12 -3.79 11.03
N PRO A 18 -15.03 -2.49 11.35
CA PRO A 18 -13.85 -1.92 12.01
C PRO A 18 -13.70 -2.32 13.48
N HIS A 19 -14.68 -3.01 14.07
CA HIS A 19 -14.74 -3.34 15.50
C HIS A 19 -14.56 -4.83 15.80
N SER A 20 -14.35 -5.65 14.77
CA SER A 20 -14.08 -7.07 14.93
C SER A 20 -12.82 -7.32 15.77
N ASP A 21 -12.76 -8.46 16.44
CA ASP A 21 -11.62 -8.87 17.26
C ASP A 21 -10.28 -8.88 16.47
N GLU A 22 -10.32 -9.00 15.14
CA GLU A 22 -9.15 -8.90 14.24
C GLU A 22 -8.49 -7.50 14.28
N PHE A 23 -9.26 -6.45 14.60
CA PHE A 23 -8.82 -5.05 14.56
C PHE A 23 -8.88 -4.33 15.91
N GLN A 24 -9.24 -5.00 17.01
CA GLN A 24 -9.37 -4.35 18.33
C GLN A 24 -8.03 -3.82 18.87
N ASP A 25 -6.95 -4.55 18.66
CA ASP A 25 -5.60 -4.16 19.11
C ASP A 25 -4.84 -3.32 18.07
N GLN A 26 -5.50 -2.92 16.99
CA GLN A 26 -4.84 -2.30 15.84
C GLN A 26 -4.93 -0.77 15.91
N GLU A 27 -3.79 -0.10 15.74
CA GLU A 27 -3.75 1.37 15.68
C GLU A 27 -4.58 1.88 14.50
N THR A 28 -5.55 2.74 14.80
CA THR A 28 -6.39 3.37 13.79
C THR A 28 -6.47 4.88 14.01
N ILE A 29 -6.63 5.64 12.93
CA ILE A 29 -6.84 7.08 12.97
C ILE A 29 -8.31 7.35 12.64
N LEU A 30 -9.03 8.00 13.56
CA LEU A 30 -10.40 8.42 13.33
C LEU A 30 -10.42 9.69 12.46
N THR A 31 -11.22 9.66 11.40
CA THR A 31 -11.47 10.84 10.56
C THR A 31 -12.72 11.59 11.03
N PRO A 32 -12.81 12.91 10.84
CA PRO A 32 -14.02 13.69 11.13
C PRO A 32 -15.28 13.17 10.42
N SER A 33 -15.10 12.43 9.31
CA SER A 33 -16.19 11.80 8.55
C SER A 33 -16.74 10.51 9.18
N GLY A 34 -16.24 10.11 10.36
CA GLY A 34 -16.61 8.87 11.05
C GLY A 34 -15.92 7.61 10.52
N ARG A 35 -15.15 7.73 9.42
CA ARG A 35 -14.34 6.62 8.87
C ARG A 35 -13.02 6.47 9.65
N ARG A 36 -12.51 5.25 9.71
CA ARG A 36 -11.20 4.95 10.32
C ARG A 36 -10.16 4.66 9.24
N LEU A 37 -8.91 5.02 9.50
CA LEU A 37 -7.74 4.65 8.70
C LEU A 37 -6.92 3.64 9.51
N LEU A 38 -6.57 2.51 8.90
CA LEU A 38 -5.73 1.49 9.52
C LEU A 38 -4.27 1.93 9.47
N ALA A 39 -3.62 2.03 10.63
CA ALA A 39 -2.23 2.49 10.78
C ALA A 39 -1.32 1.42 11.42
N SER A 40 -1.70 0.16 11.30
CA SER A 40 -1.07 -1.00 11.94
C SER A 40 -0.68 -2.07 10.92
N GLY A 41 0.24 -2.95 11.32
CA GLY A 41 0.76 -4.02 10.47
C GLY A 41 1.43 -3.48 9.20
N TRP A 42 1.11 -4.07 8.05
CA TRP A 42 1.64 -3.64 6.76
C TRP A 42 1.21 -2.23 6.35
N TRP A 43 0.01 -1.81 6.75
CA TRP A 43 -0.53 -0.46 6.52
C TRP A 43 0.06 0.60 7.45
N GLY A 44 0.73 0.18 8.53
CA GLY A 44 1.55 1.04 9.39
C GLY A 44 3.01 1.15 8.93
N LEU A 45 3.49 0.20 8.12
CA LEU A 45 4.84 0.21 7.57
C LEU A 45 4.92 1.04 6.27
N VAL A 46 3.96 0.84 5.37
CA VAL A 46 3.86 1.51 4.07
C VAL A 46 2.40 1.83 3.77
N ARG A 47 2.14 2.93 3.06
CA ARG A 47 0.78 3.35 2.70
C ARG A 47 0.11 2.45 1.65
N HIS A 48 0.91 1.78 0.82
CA HIS A 48 0.44 0.89 -0.24
C HIS A 48 1.20 -0.46 -0.25
N PRO A 49 0.97 -1.33 0.75
CA PRO A 49 1.64 -2.63 0.84
C PRO A 49 1.33 -3.54 -0.37
N ASN A 50 0.20 -3.34 -1.02
CA ASN A 50 -0.20 -4.07 -2.22
C ASN A 50 0.77 -3.81 -3.38
N TYR A 51 1.17 -2.55 -3.56
CA TYR A 51 2.07 -2.13 -4.63
C TYR A 51 3.47 -2.70 -4.42
N LEU A 52 3.92 -2.73 -3.15
CA LEU A 52 5.16 -3.41 -2.78
C LEU A 52 5.12 -4.90 -3.15
N GLY A 53 4.02 -5.59 -2.83
CA GLY A 53 3.82 -7.00 -3.18
C GLY A 53 3.84 -7.25 -4.69
N ASP A 54 3.21 -6.39 -5.48
CA ASP A 54 3.18 -6.50 -6.95
C ASP A 54 4.58 -6.27 -7.56
N ILE A 55 5.35 -5.31 -7.04
CA ILE A 55 6.74 -5.07 -7.47
C ILE A 55 7.63 -6.27 -7.14
N ILE A 56 7.61 -6.75 -5.89
CA ILE A 56 8.43 -7.91 -5.46
C ILE A 56 8.10 -9.13 -6.33
N MET A 57 6.83 -9.34 -6.64
CA MET A 57 6.40 -10.46 -7.49
C MET A 57 6.89 -10.33 -8.93
N ALA A 58 6.82 -9.13 -9.51
CA ALA A 58 7.32 -8.88 -10.86
C ALA A 58 8.84 -9.12 -10.96
N PHE A 59 9.60 -8.75 -9.92
CA PHE A 59 11.03 -9.09 -9.84
C PHE A 59 11.26 -10.59 -9.62
N ALA A 60 10.49 -11.25 -8.75
CA ALA A 60 10.62 -12.69 -8.51
C ALA A 60 10.38 -13.53 -9.77
N TRP A 61 9.49 -13.08 -10.67
CA TRP A 61 9.22 -13.77 -11.94
C TRP A 61 10.29 -13.53 -13.01
N THR A 62 11.08 -12.46 -12.89
CA THR A 62 12.04 -12.05 -13.92
C THR A 62 13.49 -12.39 -13.57
N ILE A 63 13.83 -12.49 -12.28
CA ILE A 63 15.15 -12.93 -11.81
C ILE A 63 15.57 -14.30 -12.40
N PRO A 64 14.70 -15.32 -12.49
CA PRO A 64 15.08 -16.62 -13.06
C PRO A 64 15.44 -16.59 -14.55
N CYS A 65 15.05 -15.53 -15.29
CA CYS A 65 15.43 -15.36 -16.69
C CYS A 65 16.93 -15.04 -16.88
N GLY A 66 17.65 -14.78 -15.77
CA GLY A 66 19.05 -14.38 -15.79
C GLY A 66 19.26 -12.95 -16.30
N PHE A 67 20.51 -12.50 -16.31
CA PHE A 67 20.87 -11.12 -16.66
C PHE A 67 21.41 -10.96 -18.09
N ALA A 68 21.34 -12.02 -18.91
CA ALA A 68 21.88 -12.02 -20.27
C ALA A 68 21.05 -11.19 -21.26
N ASN A 69 19.75 -11.02 -20.99
CA ASN A 69 18.85 -10.20 -21.80
C ASN A 69 18.12 -9.20 -20.90
N PRO A 70 18.07 -7.90 -21.24
CA PRO A 70 17.38 -6.89 -20.43
C PRO A 70 15.85 -6.91 -20.63
N ILE A 71 15.36 -7.56 -21.70
CA ILE A 71 13.93 -7.57 -22.08
C ILE A 71 13.00 -8.00 -20.92
N PRO A 72 13.28 -9.09 -20.17
CA PRO A 72 12.44 -9.50 -19.05
C PRO A 72 12.32 -8.44 -17.94
N PHE A 73 13.36 -7.62 -17.73
CA PHE A 73 13.38 -6.56 -16.72
C PHE A 73 12.60 -5.31 -17.13
N PHE A 74 12.23 -5.17 -18.41
CA PHE A 74 11.39 -4.06 -18.85
C PHE A 74 10.02 -4.08 -18.15
N TYR A 75 9.45 -5.27 -17.94
CA TYR A 75 8.16 -5.44 -17.25
C TYR A 75 8.15 -4.94 -15.80
N PRO A 76 9.03 -5.38 -14.88
CA PRO A 76 9.04 -4.90 -13.50
C PRO A 76 9.39 -3.41 -13.40
N VAL A 77 10.26 -2.89 -14.27
CA VAL A 77 10.59 -1.46 -14.32
C VAL A 77 9.37 -0.63 -14.74
N TYR A 78 8.72 -1.01 -15.83
CA TYR A 78 7.49 -0.36 -16.30
C TYR A 78 6.38 -0.41 -15.23
N LEU A 79 6.17 -1.58 -14.62
CA LEU A 79 5.18 -1.75 -13.55
C LEU A 79 5.48 -0.86 -12.35
N THR A 80 6.75 -0.77 -11.94
CA THR A 80 7.16 0.09 -10.82
C THR A 80 6.85 1.55 -11.11
N ILE A 81 7.19 2.06 -12.30
CA ILE A 81 6.90 3.45 -12.70
C ILE A 81 5.38 3.70 -12.71
N LEU A 82 4.62 2.77 -13.27
CA LEU A 82 3.15 2.87 -13.32
C LEU A 82 2.53 2.93 -11.92
N LEU A 83 3.01 2.10 -10.99
CA LEU A 83 2.52 2.06 -9.62
C LEU A 83 2.90 3.30 -8.82
N VAL A 84 4.11 3.84 -9.02
CA VAL A 84 4.52 5.12 -8.41
C VAL A 84 3.63 6.26 -8.90
N HIS A 85 3.39 6.37 -10.20
CA HIS A 85 2.50 7.39 -10.74
C HIS A 85 1.06 7.24 -10.23
N ARG A 86 0.59 5.99 -10.10
CA ARG A 86 -0.73 5.68 -9.55
C ARG A 86 -0.84 6.10 -8.07
N GLU A 87 0.19 5.84 -7.28
CA GLU A 87 0.24 6.19 -5.86
C GLU A 87 0.12 7.71 -5.65
N LEU A 88 0.85 8.51 -6.42
CA LEU A 88 0.77 9.97 -6.33
C LEU A 88 -0.65 10.50 -6.56
N ARG A 89 -1.37 9.90 -7.52
CA ARG A 89 -2.78 10.25 -7.78
C ARG A 89 -3.70 9.80 -6.65
N ASP A 90 -3.49 8.59 -6.12
CA ASP A 90 -4.27 8.04 -5.02
C ASP A 90 -4.04 8.84 -3.71
N GLU A 91 -2.82 9.34 -3.48
CA GLU A 91 -2.49 10.22 -2.36
C GLU A 91 -3.21 11.56 -2.48
N ALA A 92 -3.20 12.19 -3.66
CA ALA A 92 -3.94 13.42 -3.89
C ALA A 92 -5.45 13.26 -3.62
N ASN A 93 -6.03 12.14 -4.05
CA ASN A 93 -7.43 11.81 -3.79
C ASN A 93 -7.70 11.55 -2.30
N SER A 94 -6.81 10.84 -1.61
CA SER A 94 -6.96 10.52 -0.18
C SER A 94 -6.81 11.76 0.69
N ARG A 95 -5.87 12.66 0.35
CA ARG A 95 -5.71 13.94 1.01
C ARG A 95 -6.94 14.83 0.86
N ARG A 96 -7.52 14.91 -0.34
CA ARG A 96 -8.79 15.62 -0.57
C ARG A 96 -9.95 15.04 0.24
N LYS A 97 -9.95 13.71 0.43
CA LYS A 97 -11.04 12.98 1.09
C LYS A 97 -10.98 13.03 2.63
N TYR A 98 -9.79 12.89 3.21
CA TYR A 98 -9.63 12.77 4.67
C TYR A 98 -8.93 13.98 5.32
N GLY A 99 -8.42 14.93 4.53
CA GLY A 99 -7.88 16.20 5.01
C GLY A 99 -6.79 16.02 6.07
N ALA A 100 -6.95 16.71 7.20
CA ALA A 100 -5.99 16.68 8.31
C ALA A 100 -5.73 15.28 8.88
N SER A 101 -6.71 14.37 8.85
CA SER A 101 -6.51 12.98 9.28
C SER A 101 -5.62 12.19 8.31
N TRP A 102 -5.61 12.56 7.02
CA TRP A 102 -4.65 11.99 6.07
C TRP A 102 -3.24 12.49 6.36
N ASP A 103 -3.10 13.79 6.66
CA ASP A 103 -1.80 14.38 6.97
C ASP A 103 -1.19 13.76 8.25
N GLU A 104 -2.01 13.47 9.27
CA GLU A 104 -1.59 12.70 10.45
C GLU A 104 -1.20 11.25 10.11
N TYR A 105 -1.98 10.58 9.25
CA TYR A 105 -1.64 9.24 8.77
C TYR A 105 -0.28 9.23 8.03
N CYS A 106 -0.04 10.22 7.17
CA CYS A 106 1.23 10.39 6.46
C CYS A 106 2.40 10.68 7.41
N ARG A 107 2.17 11.36 8.54
CA ARG A 107 3.23 11.54 9.57
C ARG A 107 3.61 10.23 10.25
N ARG A 108 2.63 9.36 10.53
CA ARG A 108 2.89 8.06 11.15
C ARG A 108 3.48 7.05 10.18
N VAL A 109 3.03 7.09 8.92
CA VAL A 109 3.44 6.17 7.86
C VAL A 109 4.10 6.97 6.73
N PRO A 110 5.37 7.38 6.90
CA PRO A 110 6.05 8.24 5.92
C PRO A 110 6.30 7.53 4.59
N TYR A 111 6.44 6.20 4.60
CA TYR A 111 6.76 5.42 3.40
C TYR A 111 5.51 5.10 2.58
N ARG A 112 5.62 5.26 1.27
CA ARG A 112 4.54 5.07 0.29
C ARG A 112 4.46 3.62 -0.16
N ILE A 113 5.56 3.11 -0.72
CA ILE A 113 5.64 1.81 -1.39
C ILE A 113 6.84 1.02 -0.85
N LEU A 114 8.03 1.62 -0.79
CA LEU A 114 9.27 0.97 -0.35
C LEU A 114 9.67 1.48 1.04
N PRO A 115 9.65 0.62 2.07
CA PRO A 115 10.06 1.03 3.40
C PRO A 115 11.51 1.54 3.36
N LYS A 116 11.77 2.68 4.00
CA LYS A 116 13.08 3.36 4.09
C LYS A 116 13.62 4.00 2.80
N ILE A 117 12.88 3.96 1.69
CA ILE A 117 13.30 4.58 0.42
C ILE A 117 12.22 5.52 -0.10
N PHE A 118 10.97 5.05 -0.17
CA PHE A 118 9.86 5.76 -0.79
C PHE A 118 8.53 5.47 -0.13
#